data_AF-A0A4Y2D2T1-F1
#
_entry.id   AF-A0A4Y2D2T1-F1
#
_cell.length_a   1.000
_cell.length_b   1.000
_cell.length_c   1.000
_cell.angle_alpha   90.00
_cell.angle_beta   90.00
_cell.angle_gamma   90.00
#
_symmetry.space_group_name_H-M   'P 1'
#
loop_
_entity.id
_entity.type
_entity.pdbx_description
1 polymer ?
#
loop_
_entity_poly.entity_id
_entity_poly.type
_entity_poly.pdbx_seq_one_letter_code
_entity_poly.pdbx_strand_id
1 'polypeptide(L)'
;MGIPVVKRTGRRKKVMPSEKAADEPLTFELECIVRFQQEIDTRCEGMECISYRYAVLELSNQIETLETELPKFVQSLVENYNELSADGILTEIPRLRRFLKVPKVLKEQSLGWTS
;
A
#
# COMPACT_ATOMS: atom_id res chain seq x y z
N MET A 1 70.38 12.52 -69.41
CA MET A 1 68.93 12.62 -69.16
C MET A 1 68.65 12.05 -67.77
N GLY A 2 68.62 12.90 -66.73
CA GLY A 2 68.47 12.49 -65.33
C GLY A 2 67.04 12.70 -64.83
N ILE A 3 66.47 11.69 -64.18
CA ILE A 3 65.11 11.71 -63.61
C ILE A 3 65.13 12.54 -62.31
N PRO A 4 64.21 13.50 -62.08
CA PRO A 4 64.17 14.22 -60.82
C PRO A 4 63.55 13.34 -59.72
N VAL A 5 64.30 13.17 -58.62
CA VAL A 5 63.84 12.48 -57.40
C VAL A 5 62.85 13.39 -56.65
N VAL A 6 61.60 12.96 -56.57
CA VAL A 6 60.55 13.63 -55.79
C VAL A 6 60.73 13.32 -54.30
N LYS A 7 60.97 14.35 -53.48
CA LYS A 7 61.06 14.23 -52.01
C LYS A 7 59.67 13.95 -51.43
N ARG A 8 59.50 12.79 -50.78
CA ARG A 8 58.27 12.45 -50.04
C ARG A 8 58.25 13.20 -48.70
N THR A 9 57.32 14.14 -48.56
CA THR A 9 56.99 14.78 -47.27
C THR A 9 56.30 13.77 -46.35
N GLY A 10 56.85 13.57 -45.15
CA GLY A 10 56.31 12.65 -44.16
C GLY A 10 54.88 12.99 -43.76
N ARG A 11 53.98 12.03 -43.90
CA ARG A 11 52.57 12.13 -43.51
C ARG A 11 52.48 12.19 -41.98
N ARG A 12 52.37 13.38 -41.40
CA ARG A 12 51.99 13.55 -39.98
C ARG A 12 50.61 12.92 -39.77
N LYS A 13 50.55 11.82 -39.00
CA LYS A 13 49.28 11.31 -38.47
C LYS A 13 48.68 12.39 -37.57
N LYS A 14 47.54 12.97 -37.96
CA LYS A 14 46.71 13.75 -37.04
C LYS A 14 46.13 12.77 -36.02
N VAL A 15 46.61 12.85 -34.79
CA VAL A 15 45.90 12.28 -33.63
C VAL A 15 44.70 13.17 -33.42
N MET A 16 43.50 12.61 -33.57
CA MET A 16 42.26 13.32 -33.23
C MET A 16 42.29 13.61 -31.73
N PRO A 17 41.86 14.79 -31.27
CA PRO A 17 41.64 15.03 -29.85
C PRO A 17 40.66 13.96 -29.38
N SER A 18 41.14 13.04 -28.54
CA SER A 18 40.26 12.15 -27.79
C SER A 18 39.28 13.06 -27.07
N GLU A 19 38.03 13.02 -27.49
CA GLU A 19 36.91 13.58 -26.75
C GLU A 19 36.99 12.95 -25.37
N LYS A 20 37.42 13.73 -24.38
CA LYS A 20 37.28 13.33 -22.98
C LYS A 20 35.79 13.37 -22.74
N ALA A 21 35.12 12.22 -22.81
CA ALA A 21 33.80 12.10 -22.24
C ALA A 21 33.93 12.56 -20.79
N ALA A 22 33.36 13.71 -20.47
CA ALA A 22 33.17 14.09 -19.09
C ALA A 22 32.22 13.03 -18.53
N ASP A 23 32.64 12.30 -17.49
CA ASP A 23 31.82 11.30 -16.77
C ASP A 23 30.63 11.93 -16.02
N GLU A 24 30.34 13.20 -16.30
CA GLU A 24 29.38 14.09 -15.65
C GLU A 24 27.88 13.78 -15.93
N PRO A 25 27.44 13.15 -17.06
CA PRO A 25 26.01 12.88 -17.25
C PRO A 25 25.49 11.72 -16.39
N LEU A 26 26.32 10.73 -16.05
CA LEU A 26 25.89 9.54 -15.30
C LEU A 26 25.66 9.83 -13.81
N THR A 27 26.43 10.74 -13.21
CA THR A 27 26.27 11.16 -11.81
C THR A 27 24.94 11.85 -11.55
N PHE A 28 24.44 12.64 -12.51
CA PHE A 28 23.17 13.34 -12.39
C PHE A 28 21.97 12.39 -12.48
N GLU A 29 22.02 11.43 -13.41
CA GLU A 29 20.95 10.42 -13.56
C GLU A 29 20.81 9.53 -12.32
N LEU A 30 21.93 9.11 -11.73
CA LEU A 30 21.94 8.33 -10.49
C LEU A 30 21.38 9.13 -9.31
N GLU A 31 21.75 10.39 -9.15
CA GLU A 31 21.22 11.26 -8.09
C GLU A 31 19.70 11.47 -8.25
N CYS A 32 19.23 11.65 -9.48
CA CYS A 32 17.81 11.74 -9.79
C CYS A 32 17.04 10.47 -9.41
N ILE A 33 17.58 9.29 -9.71
CA ILE A 33 16.95 8.01 -9.34
C ILE A 33 16.89 7.85 -7.83
N VAL A 34 17.98 8.19 -7.12
CA VAL A 34 18.02 8.11 -5.64
C VAL A 34 16.99 9.05 -5.01
N ARG A 35 16.89 10.30 -5.46
CA ARG A 35 15.86 11.23 -4.96
C ARG A 35 14.44 10.77 -5.31
N PHE A 36 14.25 10.20 -6.50
CA PHE A 36 12.95 9.68 -6.90
C PHE A 36 12.53 8.51 -5.99
N GLN A 37 13.45 7.60 -5.70
CA GLN A 37 13.19 6.50 -4.76
C GLN A 37 12.82 7.03 -3.37
N GLN A 38 13.57 8.02 -2.85
CA GLN A 38 13.27 8.64 -1.55
C GLN A 38 11.89 9.31 -1.52
N GLU A 39 11.49 9.98 -2.60
CA GLU A 39 10.15 10.58 -2.73
C GLU A 39 9.05 9.50 -2.74
N ILE A 40 9.27 8.39 -3.45
CA ILE A 40 8.35 7.24 -3.44
C ILE A 40 8.23 6.64 -2.05
N ASP A 41 9.36 6.37 -1.38
CA ASP A 41 9.39 5.78 -0.05
C ASP A 41 8.65 6.68 0.96
N THR A 42 8.91 7.99 0.92
CA THR A 42 8.24 8.97 1.80
C THR A 42 6.74 9.02 1.56
N ARG A 43 6.30 8.95 0.29
CA ARG A 43 4.87 8.91 -0.05
C ARG A 43 4.20 7.61 0.38
N CYS A 44 4.88 6.48 0.21
CA CYS A 44 4.41 5.18 0.66
C CYS A 44 4.21 5.18 2.17
N GLU A 45 5.20 5.63 2.95
CA GLU A 45 5.09 5.74 4.41
C GLU A 45 3.93 6.68 4.82
N GLY A 46 3.79 7.82 4.14
CA GLY A 46 2.67 8.74 4.36
C GLY A 46 1.31 8.08 4.10
N MET A 47 1.19 7.28 3.05
CA MET A 47 -0.04 6.58 2.69
C MET A 47 -0.34 5.44 3.67
N GLU A 48 0.65 4.68 4.10
CA GLU A 48 0.51 3.65 5.13
C GLU A 48 0.04 4.25 6.46
N CYS A 49 0.61 5.39 6.86
CA CYS A 49 0.19 6.12 8.07
C CYS A 49 -1.28 6.56 8.01
N ILE A 50 -1.73 7.08 6.87
CA ILE A 50 -3.13 7.48 6.66
C ILE A 50 -4.04 6.24 6.69
N SER A 51 -3.65 5.16 6.00
CA SER A 51 -4.40 3.90 5.95
C SER A 51 -4.58 3.32 7.36
N TYR A 52 -3.50 3.28 8.14
CA TYR A 52 -3.53 2.82 9.53
C TYR A 52 -4.46 3.67 10.40
N ARG A 53 -4.35 5.01 10.33
CA ARG A 53 -5.21 5.91 11.09
C ARG A 53 -6.67 5.77 10.70
N TYR A 54 -6.96 5.62 9.41
CA TYR A 54 -8.32 5.43 8.92
C TYR A 54 -8.91 4.09 9.39
N ALA A 55 -8.14 3.00 9.32
CA ALA A 55 -8.55 1.70 9.84
C ALA A 55 -8.85 1.74 11.34
N VAL A 56 -8.03 2.45 12.13
CA VAL A 56 -8.26 2.63 13.57
C VAL A 56 -9.52 3.45 13.82
N LEU A 57 -9.72 4.56 13.12
CA LEU A 57 -10.90 5.42 13.28
C LEU A 57 -12.19 4.70 12.88
N GLU A 58 -12.18 3.98 11.75
CA GLU A 58 -13.32 3.19 11.28
C GLU A 58 -13.68 2.09 12.29
N LEU A 59 -12.67 1.39 12.83
CA LEU A 59 -12.89 0.39 13.88
C LEU A 59 -13.44 1.02 15.17
N SER A 60 -12.91 2.16 15.59
CA SER A 60 -13.41 2.88 16.78
C SER A 60 -14.85 3.34 16.62
N ASN A 61 -15.21 3.90 15.47
CA ASN A 61 -16.58 4.30 15.17
C ASN A 61 -17.54 3.09 15.20
N GLN A 62 -17.12 1.95 14.64
CA GLN A 62 -17.90 0.70 14.66
C GLN A 62 -18.04 0.14 16.08
N ILE A 63 -16.99 0.21 16.90
CA ILE A 63 -17.03 -0.21 18.30
C ILE A 63 -18.01 0.70 19.07
N GLU A 64 -17.94 2.02 18.89
CA GLU A 64 -18.82 2.98 19.55
C GLU A 64 -20.30 2.76 19.16
N THR A 65 -20.57 2.48 17.88
CA THR A 65 -21.93 2.10 17.44
C THR A 65 -22.38 0.79 18.07
N LEU A 66 -21.51 -0.23 18.09
CA LEU A 66 -21.81 -1.50 18.77
C LEU A 66 -22.05 -1.31 20.27
N GLU A 67 -21.25 -0.52 20.96
CA GLU A 67 -21.38 -0.26 22.40
C GLU A 67 -22.68 0.47 22.74
N THR A 68 -23.23 1.27 21.82
CA THR A 68 -24.51 1.99 22.02
C THR A 68 -25.73 1.19 21.56
N GLU A 69 -25.59 0.33 20.54
CA GLU A 69 -26.68 -0.52 20.04
C GLU A 69 -26.82 -1.82 20.82
N LEU A 70 -25.72 -2.40 21.30
CA LEU A 70 -25.73 -3.67 22.03
C LEU A 70 -26.61 -3.63 23.29
N PRO A 71 -26.58 -2.59 24.14
CA PRO A 71 -27.48 -2.51 25.29
C PRO A 71 -28.95 -2.49 24.90
N LYS A 72 -29.30 -1.79 23.81
CA LYS A 72 -30.67 -1.73 23.28
C LYS A 72 -31.10 -3.09 22.74
N PHE A 73 -30.19 -3.76 22.04
CA PHE A 73 -30.42 -5.12 21.55
C PHE A 73 -30.62 -6.10 22.69
N VAL A 74 -29.75 -6.08 23.70
CA VAL A 74 -29.85 -6.94 24.90
C VAL A 74 -31.16 -6.66 25.64
N GLN A 75 -31.52 -5.39 25.83
CA GLN A 75 -32.78 -5.02 26.47
C GLN A 75 -33.99 -5.56 25.69
N SER A 76 -34.01 -5.34 24.37
CA SER A 76 -35.05 -5.89 23.49
C SER A 76 -35.10 -7.42 23.55
N LEU A 77 -33.96 -8.09 23.69
CA LEU A 77 -33.88 -9.54 23.85
C LEU A 77 -34.46 -9.98 25.21
N VAL A 78 -34.16 -9.27 26.29
CA VAL A 78 -34.74 -9.58 27.61
C VAL A 78 -36.26 -9.40 27.58
N GLU A 79 -36.74 -8.28 27.04
CA GLU A 79 -38.17 -7.98 26.94
C GLU A 79 -38.91 -9.00 26.06
N ASN A 80 -38.39 -9.30 24.87
CA ASN A 80 -39.06 -10.21 23.94
C ASN A 80 -38.99 -11.68 24.37
N TYR A 81 -37.95 -12.12 25.09
CA TYR A 81 -37.72 -13.55 25.34
C TYR A 81 -38.27 -14.01 26.70
N ASN A 82 -38.50 -13.10 27.64
CA ASN A 82 -39.24 -13.40 28.87
C ASN A 82 -40.69 -13.86 28.60
N GLU A 83 -41.23 -13.53 27.42
CA GLU A 83 -42.58 -13.92 26.97
C GLU A 83 -42.58 -15.15 26.04
N LEU A 84 -41.42 -15.69 25.67
CA LEU A 84 -41.35 -16.80 24.71
C LEU A 84 -41.70 -18.15 25.35
N SER A 85 -42.52 -18.92 24.65
CA SER A 85 -42.73 -20.33 24.92
C SER A 85 -41.49 -21.16 24.54
N ALA A 86 -41.43 -22.41 25.00
CA ALA A 86 -40.34 -23.34 24.66
C ALA A 86 -40.15 -23.49 23.13
N ASP A 87 -41.24 -23.55 22.36
CA ASP A 87 -41.19 -23.60 20.90
C ASP A 87 -40.70 -22.27 20.29
N GLY A 88 -41.10 -21.14 20.87
CA GLY A 88 -40.59 -19.82 20.48
C GLY A 88 -39.07 -19.72 20.64
N ILE A 89 -38.55 -20.19 21.79
CA ILE A 89 -37.11 -20.25 22.07
C ILE A 89 -36.37 -21.11 21.03
N LEU A 90 -36.90 -22.27 20.67
CA LEU A 90 -36.30 -23.18 19.68
C LEU A 90 -36.20 -22.54 18.28
N THR A 91 -37.18 -21.71 17.89
CA THR A 91 -37.16 -21.00 16.60
C THR A 91 -36.22 -19.79 16.58
N GLU A 92 -35.94 -19.22 17.75
CA GLU A 92 -35.21 -17.97 17.87
C GLU A 92 -33.69 -18.16 18.06
N ILE A 93 -33.28 -19.28 18.70
CA ILE A 93 -31.87 -19.69 18.80
C ILE A 93 -31.16 -19.71 17.42
N PRO A 94 -31.74 -20.25 16.33
CA PRO A 94 -31.16 -20.18 14.99
C PRO A 94 -31.00 -18.75 14.45
N ARG A 95 -31.96 -17.86 14.70
CA ARG A 95 -31.93 -16.46 14.23
C ARG A 95 -30.81 -15.68 14.93
N LEU A 96 -30.70 -15.79 16.24
CA LEU A 96 -29.59 -15.22 17.01
C LEU A 96 -28.24 -15.77 16.56
N ARG A 97 -28.16 -17.09 16.35
CA ARG A 97 -26.93 -17.71 15.85
C ARG A 97 -26.54 -17.18 14.47
N ARG A 98 -27.50 -16.88 13.58
CA ARG A 98 -27.22 -16.24 12.28
C ARG A 98 -26.73 -14.82 12.47
N PHE A 99 -27.42 -14.03 13.31
CA PHE A 99 -27.08 -12.64 13.60
C PHE A 99 -25.67 -12.49 14.17
N LEU A 100 -25.30 -13.33 15.15
CA LEU A 100 -23.97 -13.36 15.76
C LEU A 100 -22.88 -13.91 14.84
N LYS A 101 -23.23 -14.60 13.75
CA LYS A 101 -22.28 -15.09 12.75
C LYS A 101 -21.93 -14.02 11.71
N VAL A 102 -22.80 -13.03 11.48
CA VAL A 102 -22.55 -11.89 10.59
C VAL A 102 -21.26 -11.12 10.96
N PRO A 103 -20.99 -10.77 12.23
CA PRO A 103 -19.76 -10.07 12.58
C PRO A 103 -18.49 -10.94 12.50
N LYS A 104 -18.57 -12.28 12.50
CA LYS A 104 -17.39 -13.13 12.26
C LYS A 104 -16.83 -12.97 10.84
N VAL A 105 -17.71 -12.77 9.86
CA VAL A 105 -17.32 -12.56 8.45
C VAL A 105 -16.52 -11.26 8.30
N LEU A 106 -16.86 -10.23 9.08
CA LEU A 106 -16.13 -8.95 9.10
C LEU A 106 -14.73 -9.10 9.73
N LYS A 107 -14.59 -9.98 10.73
CA LYS A 107 -13.33 -10.29 11.40
C LYS A 107 -12.37 -11.14 10.57
N GLU A 108 -12.89 -12.04 9.73
CA GLU A 108 -12.09 -12.80 8.75
C GLU A 108 -11.68 -11.96 7.54
N GLN A 109 -12.53 -11.01 7.11
CA GLN A 109 -12.18 -10.08 6.03
C GLN A 109 -11.08 -9.09 6.44
N SER A 110 -11.05 -8.60 7.69
CA SER A 110 -10.00 -7.66 8.13
C SER A 110 -8.61 -8.30 8.26
N LEU A 111 -8.53 -9.61 8.51
CA LEU A 111 -7.25 -10.35 8.55
C LEU A 111 -6.56 -10.47 7.18
N GLY A 112 -7.32 -10.35 6.08
CA GLY A 112 -6.77 -10.36 4.72
C GLY A 112 -6.12 -9.05 4.28
N TRP A 113 -6.33 -7.95 5.03
CA TRP A 113 -5.81 -6.62 4.71
C TRP A 113 -4.48 -6.32 5.42
N THR A 114 -4.06 -7.21 6.33
CA THR A 114 -2.78 -7.14 7.07
C THR A 114 -1.65 -7.96 6.44
N SER A 115 -1.77 -8.37 5.17
CA SER A 115 -0.72 -9.08 4.41
C SER A 115 -0.14 -8.22 3.30
#